data_AF-A0A3D2GBV7-F1
#
_entry.id   AF-A0A3D2GBV7-F1
#
_cell.length_a   1.000
_cell.length_b   1.000
_cell.length_c   1.000
_cell.angle_alpha   90.00
_cell.angle_beta   90.00
_cell.angle_gamma   90.00
#
_symmetry.space_group_name_H-M   'P 1'
#
loop_
_entity.id
_entity.type
_entity.pdbx_description
1 polymer ?
#
loop_
_entity_poly.entity_id
_entity_poly.type
_entity_poly.pdbx_seq_one_letter_code
_entity_poly.pdbx_strand_id
1 'polypeptide(L)'
;MKKKVVITVLCVMSCFMLASCGKKGNEGKDPLTGEEQNQAEESSSTEESQTGDNRDFDTVLSEASQPMEIMDYINTNLPNASNEDTNRYLGGLLSFGNDVRDIDFTQLEDSRQYMPEDMIAFMDLMKLEAETPSMVMSTEENRKVIGMTLSEMLERALLFEQHLEKYPDNVTTQAAYKLYEEIALNAISGGYDRENGIDNYYQGENADEVDQRSLEYYQKFAEANPDSRLGQVVSEYIALLQSKNFRIDEDMEQFYRSIPLKLRQQADQTEGMTEAAGETQGAANTTAGTTQNVTP
;
A
#
# COMPACT_ATOMS: atom_id res chain seq x y z
N MET A 1 46.31 23.57 11.99
CA MET A 1 46.26 23.58 10.51
C MET A 1 44.93 23.00 10.08
N LYS A 2 44.03 23.82 9.53
CA LYS A 2 42.66 23.43 9.16
C LYS A 2 42.67 22.93 7.71
N LYS A 3 42.41 21.64 7.47
CA LYS A 3 42.15 21.12 6.12
C LYS A 3 40.66 21.29 5.83
N LYS A 4 40.34 22.19 4.90
CA LYS A 4 38.99 22.32 4.34
C LYS A 4 38.83 21.21 3.31
N VAL A 5 37.88 20.32 3.52
CA VAL A 5 37.43 19.35 2.51
C VAL A 5 36.28 19.99 1.76
N VAL A 6 36.46 20.13 0.44
CA VAL A 6 35.44 20.64 -0.49
C VAL A 6 34.68 19.41 -1.00
N ILE A 7 33.43 19.27 -0.58
CA ILE A 7 32.52 18.23 -1.09
C ILE A 7 31.82 18.83 -2.30
N THR A 8 32.02 18.19 -3.46
CA THR A 8 31.38 18.56 -4.71
C THR A 8 30.06 17.80 -4.80
N VAL A 9 28.95 18.52 -4.66
CA VAL A 9 27.59 17.98 -4.82
C VAL A 9 27.33 17.81 -6.32
N LEU A 10 27.15 16.56 -6.75
CA LEU A 10 26.77 16.22 -8.11
C LEU A 10 25.24 16.10 -8.17
N CYS A 11 24.56 17.21 -8.49
CA CYS A 11 23.13 17.22 -8.78
C CYS A 11 22.87 16.55 -10.13
N VAL A 12 22.37 15.31 -10.12
CA VAL A 12 21.79 14.68 -11.31
C VAL A 12 20.28 14.92 -11.28
N MET A 13 19.89 16.11 -11.74
CA MET A 13 18.51 16.48 -12.05
C MET A 13 18.27 16.06 -13.51
N SER A 14 17.70 14.87 -13.70
CA SER A 14 17.33 14.37 -15.03
C SER A 14 15.85 14.64 -15.27
N CYS A 15 15.57 15.76 -15.92
CA CYS A 15 14.26 16.12 -16.44
C CYS A 15 13.83 15.12 -17.52
N PHE A 16 12.83 14.29 -17.25
CA PHE A 16 12.05 13.65 -18.31
C PHE A 16 11.00 14.63 -18.82
N MET A 17 11.39 15.42 -19.83
CA MET A 17 10.46 16.11 -20.71
C MET A 17 10.02 15.12 -21.79
N LEU A 18 8.81 14.56 -21.68
CA LEU A 18 8.18 13.94 -22.85
C LEU A 18 7.46 15.03 -23.64
N ALA A 19 8.02 15.27 -24.82
CA ALA A 19 7.49 16.13 -25.84
C ALA A 19 6.12 15.63 -26.32
N SER A 20 5.11 16.47 -26.10
CA SER A 20 3.85 16.44 -26.85
C SER A 20 4.14 16.73 -28.33
N CYS A 21 4.00 15.71 -29.17
CA CYS A 21 3.88 15.89 -30.62
C CYS A 21 2.41 15.79 -30.99
N GLY A 22 1.76 16.95 -31.09
CA GLY A 22 0.45 17.07 -31.72
C GLY A 22 0.56 16.84 -33.23
N LYS A 23 -0.38 16.08 -33.80
CA LYS A 23 -0.66 16.11 -35.23
C LYS A 23 -2.17 16.12 -35.46
N LYS A 24 -2.64 17.18 -36.11
CA LYS A 24 -4.01 17.40 -36.57
C LYS A 24 -3.98 17.48 -38.09
N GLY A 25 -4.88 16.77 -38.78
CA GLY A 25 -5.27 17.08 -40.16
C GLY A 25 -5.03 16.00 -41.23
N ASN A 26 -6.04 15.14 -41.39
CA ASN A 26 -6.78 14.79 -42.62
C ASN A 26 -6.10 14.24 -43.89
N GLU A 27 -6.92 13.44 -44.59
CA GLU A 27 -6.88 13.03 -46.00
C GLU A 27 -6.23 11.69 -46.32
N GLY A 28 -7.10 10.68 -46.43
CA GLY A 28 -6.81 9.42 -47.07
C GLY A 28 -6.54 9.60 -48.56
N LYS A 29 -5.54 8.86 -49.04
CA LYS A 29 -5.41 8.26 -50.37
C LYS A 29 -4.09 7.48 -50.43
N ASP A 30 -4.19 6.20 -50.77
CA ASP A 30 -3.06 5.35 -51.14
C ASP A 30 -2.58 5.74 -52.56
N PRO A 31 -1.29 6.01 -52.79
CA PRO A 31 -0.79 6.56 -54.03
C PRO A 31 -0.42 5.55 -55.13
N LEU A 32 -0.86 4.27 -55.08
CA LEU A 32 -0.34 3.25 -56.00
C LEU A 32 -1.29 2.49 -56.93
N THR A 33 -2.62 2.70 -56.94
CA THR A 33 -3.49 1.98 -57.91
C THR A 33 -4.67 2.74 -58.52
N GLY A 34 -5.11 3.89 -58.00
CA GLY A 34 -5.97 4.81 -58.76
C GLY A 34 -7.27 4.28 -59.38
N GLU A 35 -7.92 3.26 -58.80
CA GLU A 35 -9.24 2.78 -59.25
C GLU A 35 -10.33 3.01 -58.18
N GLU A 36 -11.49 3.51 -58.63
CA GLU A 36 -12.70 3.72 -57.83
C GLU A 36 -13.43 2.39 -57.62
N GLN A 37 -13.58 1.94 -56.37
CA GLN A 37 -14.43 0.80 -56.05
C GLN A 37 -15.79 1.29 -55.53
N ASN A 38 -16.82 1.08 -56.36
CA ASN A 38 -18.22 1.27 -56.02
C ASN A 38 -18.66 0.30 -54.90
N GLN A 39 -19.57 0.81 -54.07
CA GLN A 39 -20.31 0.11 -53.03
C GLN A 39 -20.92 -1.21 -53.54
N ALA A 40 -20.62 -2.30 -52.85
CA ALA A 40 -21.54 -3.40 -52.67
C ALA A 40 -21.82 -3.51 -51.18
N GLU A 41 -23.06 -3.22 -50.79
CA GLU A 41 -23.59 -3.58 -49.48
C GLU A 41 -23.63 -5.11 -49.40
N GLU A 42 -22.74 -5.67 -48.59
CA GLU A 42 -22.92 -7.00 -48.03
C GLU A 42 -22.81 -6.84 -46.52
N SER A 43 -23.94 -6.99 -45.83
CA SER A 43 -24.01 -7.11 -44.39
C SER A 43 -23.22 -8.34 -43.94
N SER A 44 -21.92 -8.14 -43.73
CA SER A 44 -21.14 -8.96 -42.82
C SER A 44 -21.14 -8.22 -41.50
N SER A 45 -22.10 -8.58 -40.64
CA SER A 45 -21.92 -8.46 -39.21
C SER A 45 -20.69 -9.30 -38.85
N THR A 46 -19.52 -8.70 -38.91
CA THR A 46 -18.38 -9.20 -38.15
C THR A 46 -18.74 -8.88 -36.71
N GLU A 47 -19.45 -9.81 -36.07
CA GLU A 47 -19.40 -9.91 -34.62
C GLU A 47 -17.92 -10.01 -34.28
N GLU A 48 -17.34 -8.93 -33.76
CA GLU A 48 -16.20 -9.08 -32.86
C GLU A 48 -16.67 -10.07 -31.80
N SER A 49 -16.16 -11.28 -31.90
CA SER A 49 -16.38 -12.31 -30.90
C SER A 49 -15.94 -11.71 -29.57
N GLN A 50 -16.91 -11.29 -28.74
CA GLN A 50 -16.66 -10.95 -27.36
C GLN A 50 -16.18 -12.22 -26.65
N THR A 51 -14.88 -12.46 -26.70
CA THR A 51 -14.20 -13.53 -25.96
C THR A 51 -13.94 -13.08 -24.52
N GLY A 52 -14.97 -12.50 -23.88
CA GLY A 52 -14.96 -12.19 -22.46
C GLY A 52 -15.35 -13.42 -21.64
N ASP A 53 -14.81 -13.55 -20.44
CA ASP A 53 -15.41 -14.46 -19.45
C ASP A 53 -16.72 -13.80 -18.99
N ASN A 54 -17.85 -14.28 -19.50
CA ASN A 54 -19.18 -13.71 -19.26
C ASN A 54 -19.70 -13.96 -17.83
N ARG A 55 -18.90 -14.55 -16.93
CA ARG A 55 -19.25 -14.66 -15.52
C ARG A 55 -19.34 -13.27 -14.87
N ASP A 56 -20.27 -13.11 -13.95
CA ASP A 56 -20.30 -11.93 -13.08
C ASP A 56 -19.06 -11.94 -12.16
N PHE A 57 -18.39 -10.80 -12.06
CA PHE A 57 -17.13 -10.69 -11.32
C PHE A 57 -17.28 -11.04 -9.83
N ASP A 58 -18.38 -10.66 -9.18
CA ASP A 58 -18.55 -10.97 -7.74
C ASP A 58 -18.70 -12.48 -7.53
N THR A 59 -19.29 -13.18 -8.50
CA THR A 59 -19.33 -14.64 -8.50
C THR A 59 -17.91 -15.21 -8.57
N VAL A 60 -17.09 -14.74 -9.52
CA VAL A 60 -15.68 -15.16 -9.66
C VAL A 60 -14.91 -14.90 -8.37
N LEU A 61 -15.03 -13.69 -7.81
CA LEU A 61 -14.35 -13.29 -6.58
C LEU A 61 -14.75 -14.17 -5.38
N SER A 62 -16.05 -14.51 -5.27
CA SER A 62 -16.56 -15.32 -4.16
C SER A 62 -16.22 -16.80 -4.24
N GLU A 63 -16.05 -17.33 -5.46
CA GLU A 63 -15.73 -18.74 -5.71
C GLU A 63 -14.21 -18.99 -5.81
N ALA A 64 -13.42 -17.94 -6.05
CA ALA A 64 -11.98 -18.03 -6.21
C ALA A 64 -11.31 -18.63 -4.96
N SER A 65 -10.49 -19.65 -5.19
CA SER A 65 -9.66 -20.26 -4.15
C SER A 65 -8.26 -19.66 -4.10
N GLN A 66 -7.81 -19.08 -5.21
CA GLN A 66 -6.46 -18.53 -5.40
C GLN A 66 -6.52 -17.21 -6.19
N PRO A 67 -5.55 -16.30 -6.00
CA PRO A 67 -5.52 -15.01 -6.72
C PRO A 67 -5.51 -15.18 -8.24
N MET A 68 -4.93 -16.28 -8.75
CA MET A 68 -4.80 -16.53 -10.19
C MET A 68 -6.15 -16.62 -10.90
N GLU A 69 -7.19 -17.16 -10.26
CA GLU A 69 -8.53 -17.24 -10.85
C GLU A 69 -9.15 -15.85 -11.12
N ILE A 70 -8.83 -14.89 -10.26
CA ILE A 70 -9.26 -13.49 -10.38
C ILE A 70 -8.40 -12.77 -11.44
N MET A 71 -7.09 -13.02 -11.45
CA MET A 71 -6.18 -12.44 -12.45
C MET A 71 -6.52 -12.90 -13.87
N ASP A 72 -6.87 -14.17 -14.08
CA ASP A 72 -7.32 -14.69 -15.37
C ASP A 72 -8.58 -13.96 -15.87
N TYR A 73 -9.53 -13.71 -14.98
CA TYR A 73 -10.72 -12.91 -15.29
C TYR A 73 -10.35 -11.47 -15.67
N ILE A 74 -9.46 -10.84 -14.90
CA ILE A 74 -8.97 -9.47 -15.17
C ILE A 74 -8.32 -9.40 -16.54
N ASN A 75 -7.35 -10.29 -16.84
CA ASN A 75 -6.64 -10.30 -18.12
C ASN A 75 -7.59 -10.46 -19.32
N THR A 76 -8.69 -11.20 -19.14
CA THR A 76 -9.69 -11.43 -20.18
C THR A 76 -10.62 -10.23 -20.38
N ASN A 77 -11.05 -9.58 -19.29
CA ASN A 77 -12.14 -8.60 -19.34
C ASN A 77 -11.68 -7.14 -19.29
N LEU A 78 -10.50 -6.85 -18.74
CA LEU A 78 -9.99 -5.49 -18.58
C LEU A 78 -9.90 -4.68 -19.88
N PRO A 79 -9.53 -5.24 -21.06
CA PRO A 79 -9.46 -4.48 -22.32
C PRO A 79 -10.78 -3.82 -22.74
N ASN A 80 -11.91 -4.39 -22.30
CA ASN A 80 -13.26 -3.92 -22.64
C ASN A 80 -14.02 -3.35 -21.43
N ALA A 81 -13.37 -3.23 -20.28
CA ALA A 81 -14.00 -2.80 -19.03
C ALA A 81 -14.30 -1.29 -19.05
N SER A 82 -15.38 -0.91 -18.37
CA SER A 82 -15.60 0.49 -18.00
C SER A 82 -14.65 0.89 -16.87
N ASN A 83 -14.45 2.19 -16.63
CA ASN A 83 -13.63 2.63 -15.48
C ASN A 83 -14.16 2.11 -14.13
N GLU A 84 -15.49 2.00 -14.00
CA GLU A 84 -16.13 1.46 -12.80
C GLU A 84 -15.81 -0.02 -12.63
N ASP A 85 -15.93 -0.79 -13.71
CA ASP A 85 -15.58 -2.22 -13.72
C ASP A 85 -14.09 -2.44 -13.48
N THR A 86 -13.21 -1.64 -14.10
CA THR A 86 -11.76 -1.68 -13.86
C THR A 86 -11.45 -1.51 -12.36
N ASN A 87 -12.03 -0.51 -11.72
CA ASN A 87 -11.82 -0.28 -10.28
C ASN A 87 -12.40 -1.42 -9.44
N ARG A 88 -13.58 -1.94 -9.80
CA ARG A 88 -14.19 -3.09 -9.13
C ARG A 88 -13.30 -4.33 -9.24
N TYR A 89 -12.76 -4.62 -10.42
CA TYR A 89 -11.94 -5.81 -10.66
C TYR A 89 -10.61 -5.76 -9.91
N LEU A 90 -9.89 -4.64 -10.06
CA LEU A 90 -8.60 -4.44 -9.40
C LEU A 90 -8.77 -4.36 -7.87
N GLY A 91 -9.80 -3.67 -7.39
CA GLY A 91 -10.11 -3.61 -5.95
C GLY A 91 -10.44 -4.98 -5.37
N GLY A 92 -11.23 -5.78 -6.10
CA GLY A 92 -11.52 -7.17 -5.75
C GLY A 92 -10.24 -8.00 -5.57
N LEU A 93 -9.33 -7.94 -6.54
CA LEU A 93 -8.03 -8.62 -6.46
C LEU A 93 -7.20 -8.16 -5.25
N LEU A 94 -7.05 -6.86 -5.04
CA LEU A 94 -6.23 -6.30 -3.95
C LEU A 94 -6.82 -6.61 -2.56
N SER A 95 -8.14 -6.83 -2.48
CA SER A 95 -8.83 -7.24 -1.26
C SER A 95 -8.84 -8.76 -1.05
N PHE A 96 -8.40 -9.55 -2.03
CA PHE A 96 -8.44 -11.00 -1.97
C PHE A 96 -7.30 -11.55 -1.10
N GLY A 97 -7.66 -12.45 -0.17
CA GLY A 97 -6.70 -13.03 0.77
C GLY A 97 -6.33 -12.07 1.92
N ASN A 98 -5.29 -12.46 2.66
CA ASN A 98 -4.87 -11.72 3.86
C ASN A 98 -3.74 -10.73 3.59
N ASP A 99 -2.93 -10.98 2.56
CA ASP A 99 -1.77 -10.16 2.23
C ASP A 99 -1.61 -10.02 0.73
N VAL A 100 -1.53 -8.78 0.27
CA VAL A 100 -1.37 -8.43 -1.15
C VAL A 100 -0.03 -8.93 -1.71
N ARG A 101 0.96 -9.20 -0.85
CA ARG A 101 2.24 -9.83 -1.25
C ARG A 101 2.10 -11.28 -1.72
N ASP A 102 0.98 -11.94 -1.45
CA ASP A 102 0.70 -13.30 -1.93
C ASP A 102 0.22 -13.32 -3.41
N ILE A 103 0.03 -12.14 -4.01
CA ILE A 103 -0.42 -11.99 -5.40
C ILE A 103 0.78 -11.87 -6.32
N ASP A 104 0.88 -12.75 -7.32
CA ASP A 104 1.90 -12.67 -8.37
C ASP A 104 1.47 -11.67 -9.46
N PHE A 105 1.76 -10.39 -9.24
CA PHE A 105 1.43 -9.32 -10.19
C PHE A 105 2.12 -9.46 -11.55
N THR A 106 3.15 -10.31 -11.70
CA THR A 106 3.77 -10.54 -13.01
C THR A 106 2.81 -11.21 -14.00
N GLN A 107 1.76 -11.89 -13.50
CA GLN A 107 0.70 -12.48 -14.32
C GLN A 107 -0.23 -11.44 -14.95
N LEU A 108 -0.13 -10.16 -14.57
CA LEU A 108 -0.98 -9.08 -15.08
C LEU A 108 -0.28 -8.19 -16.11
N GLU A 109 0.97 -8.50 -16.50
CA GLU A 109 1.74 -7.68 -17.44
C GLU A 109 1.07 -7.53 -18.82
N ASP A 110 0.36 -8.55 -19.29
CA ASP A 110 -0.36 -8.49 -20.58
C ASP A 110 -1.52 -7.49 -20.57
N SER A 111 -2.12 -7.26 -19.39
CA SER A 111 -3.23 -6.31 -19.21
C SER A 111 -2.79 -4.96 -18.65
N ARG A 112 -1.50 -4.79 -18.32
CA ARG A 112 -0.90 -3.56 -17.76
C ARG A 112 -1.25 -2.29 -18.54
N GLN A 113 -1.32 -2.37 -19.87
CA GLN A 113 -1.63 -1.21 -20.72
C GLN A 113 -3.06 -0.67 -20.56
N TYR A 114 -3.97 -1.46 -20.00
CA TYR A 114 -5.38 -1.10 -19.75
C TYR A 114 -5.62 -0.67 -18.29
N MET A 115 -4.59 -0.71 -17.44
CA MET A 115 -4.68 -0.36 -16.03
C MET A 115 -4.52 1.14 -15.80
N PRO A 116 -5.15 1.68 -14.73
CA PRO A 116 -4.89 3.05 -14.31
C PRO A 116 -3.45 3.23 -13.80
N GLU A 117 -2.95 4.46 -13.84
CA GLU A 117 -1.56 4.80 -13.51
C GLU A 117 -1.19 4.43 -12.05
N ASP A 118 -2.15 4.51 -11.12
CA ASP A 118 -1.93 4.11 -9.73
C ASP A 118 -1.70 2.60 -9.62
N MET A 119 -2.51 1.79 -10.30
CA MET A 119 -2.33 0.34 -10.31
C MET A 119 -0.98 -0.05 -10.90
N ILE A 120 -0.58 0.58 -12.01
CA ILE A 120 0.71 0.34 -12.64
C ILE A 120 1.86 0.65 -11.67
N ALA A 121 1.82 1.81 -11.02
CA ALA A 121 2.84 2.20 -10.05
C ALA A 121 2.87 1.26 -8.84
N PHE A 122 1.70 0.83 -8.36
CA PHE A 122 1.60 -0.13 -7.27
C PHE A 122 2.17 -1.50 -7.65
N MET A 123 1.90 -2.00 -8.86
CA MET A 123 2.51 -3.24 -9.37
C MET A 123 4.03 -3.15 -9.42
N ASP A 124 4.59 -2.01 -9.81
CA ASP A 124 6.03 -1.80 -9.82
C ASP A 124 6.59 -1.88 -8.38
N LEU A 125 5.88 -1.37 -7.36
CA LEU A 125 6.25 -1.55 -5.94
C LEU A 125 6.11 -3.01 -5.48
N MET A 126 5.05 -3.70 -5.88
CA MET A 126 4.84 -5.10 -5.54
C MET A 126 5.88 -6.02 -6.16
N LYS A 127 6.37 -5.69 -7.36
CA LYS A 127 7.52 -6.37 -7.96
C LYS A 127 8.77 -6.22 -7.12
N LEU A 128 9.05 -5.02 -6.58
CA LEU A 128 10.16 -4.82 -5.64
C LEU A 128 9.98 -5.65 -4.36
N GLU A 129 8.77 -5.73 -3.81
CA GLU A 129 8.45 -6.61 -2.67
C GLU A 129 8.64 -8.09 -3.00
N ALA A 130 8.30 -8.54 -4.21
CA ALA A 130 8.49 -9.93 -4.61
C ALA A 130 9.99 -10.28 -4.79
N GLU A 131 10.77 -9.38 -5.39
CA GLU A 131 12.20 -9.59 -5.63
C GLU A 131 13.03 -9.47 -4.34
N THR A 132 12.67 -8.54 -3.46
CA THR A 132 13.33 -8.26 -2.18
C THR A 132 12.27 -7.97 -1.11
N PRO A 133 11.74 -9.02 -0.45
CA PRO A 133 10.65 -8.86 0.52
C PRO A 133 11.08 -8.08 1.75
N SER A 134 10.29 -7.07 2.11
CA SER A 134 10.47 -6.31 3.36
C SER A 134 10.31 -7.17 4.60
N MET A 135 9.40 -8.14 4.53
CA MET A 135 9.10 -9.08 5.60
C MET A 135 9.10 -10.50 5.05
N VAL A 136 9.74 -11.42 5.76
CA VAL A 136 9.86 -12.83 5.38
C VAL A 136 9.34 -13.74 6.48
N MET A 137 8.69 -14.84 6.14
CA MET A 137 8.24 -15.82 7.13
C MET A 137 9.44 -16.58 7.68
N SER A 138 9.73 -16.45 8.98
CA SER A 138 10.76 -17.22 9.66
C SER A 138 10.21 -18.60 10.04
N THR A 139 10.88 -19.67 9.61
CA THR A 139 10.54 -21.04 10.02
C THR A 139 10.88 -21.30 11.48
N GLU A 140 11.86 -20.60 12.03
CA GLU A 140 12.31 -20.75 13.42
C GLU A 140 11.34 -20.05 14.38
N GLU A 141 10.93 -18.83 14.04
CA GLU A 141 10.07 -18.01 14.89
C GLU A 141 8.57 -18.19 14.57
N ASN A 142 8.24 -18.92 13.50
CA ASN A 142 6.88 -19.15 13.01
C ASN A 142 6.07 -17.84 12.88
N ARG A 143 6.73 -16.78 12.41
CA ARG A 143 6.17 -15.44 12.22
C ARG A 143 6.92 -14.69 11.12
N LYS A 144 6.34 -13.59 10.63
CA LYS A 144 7.07 -12.66 9.76
C LYS A 144 8.14 -11.91 10.53
N VAL A 145 9.33 -11.81 9.94
CA VAL A 145 10.49 -11.07 10.44
C VAL A 145 11.01 -10.15 9.34
N ILE A 146 11.83 -9.17 9.73
CA ILE A 146 12.45 -8.22 8.79
C ILE A 146 13.34 -8.97 7.79
N GLY A 147 13.11 -8.74 6.50
CA GLY A 147 13.77 -9.43 5.40
C GLY A 147 14.91 -8.65 4.72
N MET A 148 15.08 -7.37 5.08
CA MET A 148 16.05 -6.47 4.45
C MET A 148 16.74 -5.56 5.47
N THR A 149 17.72 -4.77 5.04
CA THR A 149 18.42 -3.84 5.94
C THR A 149 17.53 -2.67 6.35
N LEU A 150 17.89 -1.97 7.43
CA LEU A 150 17.17 -0.76 7.89
C LEU A 150 17.05 0.31 6.79
N SER A 151 18.13 0.55 6.04
CA SER A 151 18.11 1.55 4.95
C SER A 151 17.07 1.16 3.90
N GLU A 152 17.06 -0.11 3.49
CA GLU A 152 16.12 -0.62 2.50
C GLU A 152 14.68 -0.58 3.02
N MET A 153 14.44 -0.90 4.31
CA MET A 153 13.11 -0.79 4.92
C MET A 153 12.58 0.65 4.89
N LEU A 154 13.38 1.63 5.30
CA LEU A 154 12.99 3.03 5.32
C LEU A 154 12.77 3.59 3.92
N GLU A 155 13.65 3.24 2.97
CA GLU A 155 13.50 3.62 1.56
C GLU A 155 12.25 2.99 0.94
N ARG A 156 11.98 1.71 1.23
CA ARG A 156 10.77 1.01 0.74
C ARG A 156 9.49 1.64 1.31
N ALA A 157 9.45 1.92 2.61
CA ALA A 157 8.32 2.60 3.22
C ALA A 157 8.11 4.01 2.61
N LEU A 158 9.19 4.75 2.34
CA LEU A 158 9.09 6.05 1.68
C LEU A 158 8.52 5.96 0.25
N LEU A 159 8.82 4.90 -0.50
CA LEU A 159 8.22 4.69 -1.82
C LEU A 159 6.70 4.48 -1.73
N PHE A 160 6.23 3.73 -0.73
CA PHE A 160 4.79 3.60 -0.48
C PHE A 160 4.17 4.91 -0.01
N GLU A 161 4.85 5.70 0.83
CA GLU A 161 4.40 7.05 1.19
C GLU A 161 4.20 7.94 -0.05
N GLN A 162 5.18 7.97 -0.95
CA GLN A 162 5.10 8.74 -2.20
C GLN A 162 3.97 8.27 -3.11
N HIS A 163 3.71 6.96 -3.15
CA HIS A 163 2.56 6.40 -3.85
C HIS A 163 1.24 6.93 -3.28
N LEU A 164 1.10 6.91 -1.96
CA LEU A 164 -0.09 7.40 -1.26
C LEU A 164 -0.28 8.92 -1.41
N GLU A 165 0.80 9.69 -1.46
CA GLU A 165 0.75 11.14 -1.72
C GLU A 165 0.31 11.46 -3.16
N LYS A 166 0.79 10.68 -4.14
CA LYS A 166 0.46 10.87 -5.55
C LYS A 166 -0.95 10.38 -5.90
N TYR A 167 -1.37 9.29 -5.28
CA TYR A 167 -2.63 8.60 -5.55
C TYR A 167 -3.51 8.49 -4.29
N PRO A 168 -3.93 9.62 -3.71
CA PRO A 168 -4.92 9.58 -2.64
C PRO A 168 -6.26 9.07 -3.20
N ASP A 169 -6.97 8.28 -2.41
CA ASP A 169 -8.34 7.82 -2.70
C ASP A 169 -8.51 6.99 -3.99
N ASN A 170 -7.48 6.25 -4.40
CA ASN A 170 -7.53 5.33 -5.54
C ASN A 170 -7.66 3.86 -5.10
N VAL A 171 -7.85 2.96 -6.08
CA VAL A 171 -8.08 1.53 -5.83
C VAL A 171 -6.92 0.86 -5.07
N THR A 172 -5.70 1.36 -5.26
CA THR A 172 -4.49 0.86 -4.59
C THR A 172 -4.27 1.42 -3.19
N THR A 173 -4.94 2.51 -2.80
CA THR A 173 -4.61 3.29 -1.60
C THR A 173 -4.65 2.44 -0.33
N GLN A 174 -5.70 1.62 -0.14
CA GLN A 174 -5.81 0.80 1.07
C GLN A 174 -4.69 -0.25 1.19
N ALA A 175 -4.35 -0.91 0.08
CA ALA A 175 -3.30 -1.93 0.06
C ALA A 175 -1.90 -1.30 0.27
N ALA A 176 -1.62 -0.19 -0.42
CA ALA A 176 -0.39 0.58 -0.23
C ALA A 176 -0.25 1.09 1.21
N TYR A 177 -1.35 1.52 1.83
CA TYR A 177 -1.36 2.03 3.18
C TYR A 177 -1.02 0.94 4.22
N LYS A 178 -1.57 -0.27 4.05
CA LYS A 178 -1.22 -1.42 4.91
C LYS A 178 0.27 -1.77 4.83
N LEU A 179 0.84 -1.80 3.62
CA LEU A 179 2.27 -2.07 3.44
C LEU A 179 3.15 -0.95 3.99
N TYR A 180 2.78 0.31 3.73
CA TYR A 180 3.46 1.47 4.30
C TYR A 180 3.52 1.40 5.83
N GLU A 181 2.37 1.19 6.51
CA GLU A 181 2.31 1.09 7.96
C GLU A 181 3.15 -0.08 8.49
N GLU A 182 3.03 -1.27 7.90
CA GLU A 182 3.78 -2.45 8.34
C GLU A 182 5.29 -2.26 8.19
N ILE A 183 5.74 -1.81 7.02
CA ILE A 183 7.16 -1.64 6.72
C ILE A 183 7.74 -0.52 7.59
N ALA A 184 7.09 0.64 7.66
CA ALA A 184 7.56 1.75 8.50
C ALA A 184 7.61 1.40 9.98
N LEU A 185 6.58 0.71 10.50
CA LEU A 185 6.55 0.25 11.89
C LEU A 185 7.74 -0.67 12.17
N ASN A 186 7.96 -1.70 11.36
CA ASN A 186 9.06 -2.65 11.57
C ASN A 186 10.43 -2.00 11.30
N ALA A 187 10.51 -1.03 10.39
CA ALA A 187 11.72 -0.25 10.17
C ALA A 187 12.14 0.52 11.43
N ILE A 188 11.19 1.07 12.19
CA ILE A 188 11.48 1.91 13.36
C ILE A 188 11.56 1.07 14.64
N SER A 189 10.66 0.10 14.82
CA SER A 189 10.59 -0.72 16.04
C SER A 189 11.53 -1.90 16.02
N GLY A 190 12.11 -2.26 14.87
CA GLY A 190 12.89 -3.49 14.71
C GLY A 190 12.06 -4.75 14.98
N GLY A 191 10.74 -4.68 14.82
CA GLY A 191 9.81 -5.77 15.14
C GLY A 191 9.67 -6.04 16.64
N TYR A 192 10.13 -5.12 17.50
CA TYR A 192 10.12 -5.27 18.95
C TYR A 192 8.71 -5.52 19.51
N ASP A 193 8.60 -6.54 20.35
CA ASP A 193 7.37 -6.88 21.07
C ASP A 193 7.71 -7.58 22.39
N ARG A 194 7.70 -6.81 23.48
CA ARG A 194 7.97 -7.31 24.82
C ARG A 194 6.96 -8.35 25.30
N GLU A 195 5.69 -8.23 24.91
CA GLU A 195 4.63 -9.15 25.36
C GLU A 195 4.87 -10.56 24.83
N ASN A 196 5.41 -10.66 23.61
CA ASN A 196 5.75 -11.92 22.96
C ASN A 196 7.24 -12.30 23.09
N GLY A 197 8.03 -11.54 23.86
CA GLY A 197 9.45 -11.80 24.08
C GLY A 197 10.32 -11.63 22.82
N ILE A 198 9.90 -10.74 21.92
CA ILE A 198 10.61 -10.41 20.69
C ILE A 198 11.50 -9.20 20.95
N ASP A 199 12.81 -9.44 20.88
CA ASP A 199 13.82 -8.40 20.99
C ASP A 199 13.86 -7.49 19.76
N ASN A 200 14.45 -6.31 19.92
CA ASN A 200 14.55 -5.35 18.83
C ASN A 200 15.65 -5.79 17.87
N TYR A 201 15.33 -5.92 16.57
CA TYR A 201 16.28 -6.34 15.55
C TYR A 201 17.52 -5.43 15.45
N TYR A 202 17.39 -4.15 15.79
CA TYR A 202 18.43 -3.13 15.74
C TYR A 202 19.12 -2.89 17.10
N GLN A 203 19.06 -3.85 18.02
CA GLN A 203 19.69 -3.71 19.33
C GLN A 203 21.22 -3.74 19.24
N GLY A 204 21.87 -3.01 20.16
CA GLY A 204 23.31 -2.96 20.32
C GLY A 204 23.88 -4.14 21.11
N GLU A 205 25.06 -3.92 21.71
CA GLU A 205 25.65 -4.92 22.63
C GLU A 205 24.78 -5.13 23.88
N ASN A 206 24.10 -4.07 24.32
CA ASN A 206 23.05 -4.13 25.33
C ASN A 206 21.69 -4.31 24.63
N ALA A 207 20.94 -5.34 24.99
CA ALA A 207 19.65 -5.68 24.37
C ALA A 207 18.59 -4.58 24.55
N ASP A 208 18.75 -3.70 25.54
CA ASP A 208 17.87 -2.57 25.80
C ASP A 208 18.34 -1.27 25.15
N GLU A 209 19.30 -1.30 24.22
CA GLU A 209 19.81 -0.10 23.52
C GLU A 209 19.78 -0.31 22.01
N VAL A 210 19.47 0.75 21.25
CA VAL A 210 19.57 0.72 19.77
C VAL A 210 21.02 0.88 19.34
N ASP A 211 21.46 0.09 18.37
CA ASP A 211 22.84 0.10 17.91
C ASP A 211 23.21 1.40 17.16
N GLN A 212 24.48 1.80 17.31
CA GLN A 212 24.98 3.06 16.78
C GLN A 212 24.84 3.19 15.25
N ARG A 213 24.95 2.10 14.49
CA ARG A 213 24.81 2.17 13.03
C ARG A 213 23.36 2.44 12.63
N SER A 214 22.41 1.83 13.32
CA SER A 214 20.99 2.11 13.10
C SER A 214 20.64 3.56 13.43
N LEU A 215 21.17 4.10 14.53
CA LEU A 215 21.02 5.52 14.88
C LEU A 215 21.53 6.46 13.78
N GLU A 216 22.69 6.16 13.18
CA GLU A 216 23.23 6.94 12.06
C GLU A 216 22.34 6.87 10.81
N TYR A 217 21.73 5.72 10.53
CA TYR A 217 20.80 5.59 9.41
C TYR A 217 19.52 6.37 9.64
N TYR A 218 18.91 6.28 10.83
CA TYR A 218 17.74 7.08 11.17
C TYR A 218 18.01 8.58 11.00
N GLN A 219 19.16 9.07 11.50
CA GLN A 219 19.55 10.48 11.38
C GLN A 219 19.68 10.91 9.92
N LYS A 220 20.44 10.17 9.11
CA LYS A 220 20.60 10.47 7.68
C LYS A 220 19.26 10.45 6.95
N PHE A 221 18.39 9.49 7.26
CA PHE A 221 17.08 9.38 6.63
C PHE A 221 16.19 10.58 6.96
N ALA A 222 16.08 10.96 8.23
CA ALA A 222 15.28 12.10 8.67
C ALA A 222 15.82 13.44 8.11
N GLU A 223 17.14 13.60 8.05
CA GLU A 223 17.79 14.78 7.46
C GLU A 223 17.55 14.89 5.94
N ALA A 224 17.53 13.75 5.24
CA ALA A 224 17.31 13.70 3.80
C ALA A 224 15.84 13.90 3.40
N ASN A 225 14.90 13.55 4.28
CA ASN A 225 13.47 13.56 4.00
C ASN A 225 12.66 14.38 5.02
N PRO A 226 13.02 15.65 5.30
CA PRO A 226 12.42 16.43 6.39
C PRO A 226 10.93 16.75 6.18
N ASP A 227 10.51 16.82 4.92
CA ASP A 227 9.13 17.15 4.54
C ASP A 227 8.24 15.90 4.44
N SER A 228 8.85 14.71 4.36
CA SER A 228 8.12 13.43 4.36
C SER A 228 7.57 13.15 5.75
N ARG A 229 6.41 12.49 5.82
CA ARG A 229 5.82 12.09 7.08
C ARG A 229 6.65 11.05 7.80
N LEU A 230 7.12 10.03 7.07
CA LEU A 230 8.00 9.03 7.64
C LEU A 230 9.27 9.69 8.20
N GLY A 231 9.85 10.65 7.49
CA GLY A 231 11.01 11.42 7.98
C GLY A 231 10.72 12.19 9.26
N GLN A 232 9.53 12.79 9.39
CA GLN A 232 9.09 13.43 10.63
C GLN A 232 8.93 12.43 11.78
N VAL A 233 8.30 11.28 11.54
CA VAL A 233 8.15 10.23 12.57
C VAL A 233 9.51 9.66 12.98
N VAL A 234 10.42 9.43 12.05
CA VAL A 234 11.80 9.02 12.35
C VAL A 234 12.54 10.11 13.13
N SER A 235 12.32 11.39 12.83
CA SER A 235 12.89 12.50 13.60
C SER A 235 12.40 12.51 15.05
N GLU A 236 11.09 12.31 15.26
CA GLU A 236 10.51 12.18 16.61
C GLU A 236 11.07 10.98 17.37
N TYR A 237 11.24 9.84 16.70
CA TYR A 237 11.83 8.63 17.26
C TYR A 237 13.25 8.89 17.78
N ILE A 238 14.10 9.53 16.95
CA ILE A 238 15.48 9.89 17.32
C ILE A 238 15.48 10.82 18.53
N ALA A 239 14.62 11.85 18.54
CA ALA A 239 14.54 12.80 19.65
C ALA A 239 14.14 12.11 20.96
N LEU A 240 13.18 11.17 20.89
CA LEU A 240 12.78 10.39 22.06
C LEU A 240 13.94 9.49 22.52
N LEU A 241 14.59 8.75 21.62
CA LEU A 241 15.75 7.91 21.95
C LEU A 241 16.85 8.72 22.64
N GLN A 242 17.19 9.91 22.14
CA GLN A 242 18.18 10.79 22.76
C GLN A 242 17.79 11.19 24.19
N SER A 243 16.50 11.48 24.42
CA SER A 243 15.99 11.81 25.77
C SER A 243 16.07 10.64 26.76
N LYS A 244 16.13 9.40 26.23
CA LYS A 244 16.19 8.14 26.98
C LYS A 244 17.57 7.51 27.03
N ASN A 245 18.62 8.24 26.63
CA ASN A 245 19.97 7.71 26.48
C ASN A 245 20.01 6.45 25.60
N PHE A 246 19.21 6.45 24.53
CA PHE A 246 19.07 5.39 23.52
C PHE A 246 18.50 4.07 24.02
N ARG A 247 17.87 4.07 25.21
CA ARG A 247 17.27 2.88 25.80
C ARG A 247 15.87 2.58 25.26
N ILE A 248 15.56 1.30 25.14
CA ILE A 248 14.26 0.74 24.76
C ILE A 248 13.44 0.51 26.03
N ASP A 249 12.77 1.55 26.50
CA ASP A 249 11.92 1.54 27.70
C ASP A 249 10.42 1.56 27.37
N GLU A 250 9.57 1.74 28.38
CA GLU A 250 8.10 1.82 28.21
C GLU A 250 7.66 3.01 27.33
N ASP A 251 8.43 4.10 27.30
CA ASP A 251 8.09 5.25 26.45
C ASP A 251 8.40 4.95 24.97
N MET A 252 9.45 4.16 24.69
CA MET A 252 9.68 3.62 23.34
C MET A 252 8.54 2.73 22.87
N GLU A 253 8.01 1.88 23.76
CA GLU A 253 6.87 1.03 23.42
C GLU A 253 5.61 1.83 23.09
N GLN A 254 5.33 2.86 23.89
CA GLN A 254 4.23 3.77 23.62
C GLN A 254 4.43 4.49 22.28
N PHE A 255 5.67 4.89 21.97
CA PHE A 255 6.00 5.47 20.68
C PHE A 255 5.71 4.49 19.54
N TYR A 256 6.20 3.24 19.62
CA TYR A 256 5.95 2.22 18.58
C TYR A 256 4.46 1.99 18.33
N ARG A 257 3.64 1.90 19.40
CA ARG A 257 2.18 1.76 19.29
C ARG A 257 1.50 2.97 18.65
N SER A 258 2.12 4.15 18.71
CA SER A 258 1.59 5.37 18.11
C SER A 258 1.95 5.54 16.63
N ILE A 259 2.94 4.81 16.11
CA ILE A 259 3.45 4.97 14.74
C ILE A 259 2.32 4.87 13.70
N PRO A 260 1.46 3.84 13.67
CA PRO A 260 0.41 3.76 12.66
C PRO A 260 -0.48 5.02 12.61
N LEU A 261 -0.85 5.55 13.77
CA LEU A 261 -1.64 6.78 13.85
C LEU A 261 -0.86 8.00 13.33
N LYS A 262 0.44 8.07 13.60
CA LYS A 262 1.31 9.17 13.12
C LYS A 262 1.54 9.12 11.61
N LEU A 263 1.44 7.96 10.98
CA LEU A 263 1.60 7.79 9.54
C LEU A 263 0.35 8.19 8.73
N ARG A 264 -0.85 8.12 9.35
CA ARG A 264 -2.14 8.47 8.69
C ARG A 264 -2.21 9.94 8.27
N GLN A 265 -2.86 10.23 7.14
CA GLN A 265 -3.16 11.62 6.76
C GLN A 265 -4.22 12.18 7.72
N GLN A 266 -4.13 13.48 8.05
CA GLN A 266 -5.11 14.13 8.94
C GLN A 266 -6.56 14.01 8.41
N ALA A 267 -6.77 13.71 7.13
CA ALA A 267 -8.08 13.42 6.56
C ALA A 267 -8.73 12.12 7.10
N ASP A 268 -7.93 11.11 7.46
CA ASP A 268 -8.40 9.81 7.98
C ASP A 268 -8.93 9.88 9.42
N GLN A 269 -8.72 11.01 10.13
CA GLN A 269 -9.25 11.19 11.49
C GLN A 269 -10.78 11.40 11.52
N THR A 270 -11.43 11.49 10.35
CA THR A 270 -12.87 11.79 10.25
C THR A 270 -13.75 10.57 9.97
N GLU A 271 -13.20 9.43 9.53
CA GLU A 271 -14.01 8.26 9.14
C GLU A 271 -13.90 7.04 10.08
N GLY A 272 -13.05 7.10 11.12
CA GLY A 272 -12.76 5.96 11.99
C GLY A 272 -13.28 6.04 13.43
N MET A 273 -14.18 6.97 13.78
CA MET A 273 -14.62 7.19 15.17
C MET A 273 -16.15 7.17 15.34
N THR A 274 -16.79 6.22 14.67
CA THR A 274 -18.13 5.75 14.99
C THR A 274 -18.13 4.23 14.95
N GLU A 275 -17.71 3.60 16.05
CA GLU A 275 -18.42 2.47 16.67
C GLU A 275 -17.68 2.00 17.93
N ALA A 276 -18.48 1.51 18.90
CA ALA A 276 -18.10 0.98 20.21
C ALA A 276 -17.79 1.99 21.34
N ALA A 277 -18.77 2.82 21.69
CA ALA A 277 -18.97 3.23 23.08
C ALA A 277 -20.46 3.14 23.46
N GLY A 278 -20.78 2.15 24.30
CA GLY A 278 -22.06 1.98 25.00
C GLY A 278 -22.51 0.52 24.94
N GLU A 279 -22.87 -0.17 26.01
CA GLU A 279 -23.06 0.16 27.43
C GLU A 279 -23.14 -1.21 28.13
N THR A 280 -22.43 -1.40 29.24
CA THR A 280 -22.68 -2.55 30.14
C THR A 280 -23.18 -2.03 31.48
N GLN A 281 -24.29 -2.64 31.93
CA GLN A 281 -24.90 -2.62 33.26
C GLN A 281 -25.98 -1.56 33.54
N GLY A 282 -27.23 -2.02 33.49
CA GLY A 282 -28.37 -1.44 34.20
C GLY A 282 -29.37 -2.54 34.59
N ALA A 283 -29.29 -2.99 35.83
CA ALA A 283 -30.09 -4.07 36.41
C ALA A 283 -31.60 -3.78 36.35
N ALA A 284 -32.38 -4.75 35.87
CA ALA A 284 -33.83 -4.76 35.98
C ALA A 284 -34.23 -5.06 37.44
N ASN A 285 -34.67 -4.02 38.15
CA ASN A 285 -35.36 -4.15 39.43
C ASN A 285 -36.77 -3.57 39.28
N THR A 286 -37.76 -4.44 39.10
CA THR A 286 -39.19 -4.08 39.16
C THR A 286 -39.86 -4.97 40.19
N THR A 287 -40.11 -4.39 41.37
CA THR A 287 -41.09 -4.88 42.34
C THR A 287 -41.96 -3.71 42.75
N ALA A 288 -43.26 -3.78 42.44
CA ALA A 288 -44.37 -3.60 43.38
C ALA A 288 -45.69 -3.31 42.65
N GLY A 289 -46.75 -3.98 43.09
CA GLY A 289 -48.05 -3.31 43.23
C GLY A 289 -49.25 -3.92 42.52
N THR A 290 -49.60 -5.16 42.84
CA THR A 290 -50.96 -5.68 42.66
C THR A 290 -51.93 -4.95 43.61
N THR A 291 -53.04 -4.42 43.09
CA THR A 291 -54.29 -4.30 43.85
C THR A 291 -55.47 -4.75 43.01
N GLN A 292 -56.16 -5.76 43.55
CA GLN A 292 -57.39 -6.35 43.07
C GLN A 292 -58.56 -5.36 43.16
N ASN A 293 -59.53 -5.51 42.26
CA ASN A 293 -60.87 -4.98 42.42
C ASN A 293 -61.83 -6.17 42.48
N VAL A 294 -62.42 -6.43 43.66
CA VAL A 294 -63.57 -7.31 43.84
C VAL A 294 -64.62 -6.50 44.60
N THR A 295 -65.86 -6.58 44.12
CA THR A 295 -67.07 -6.01 44.71
C THR A 295 -68.13 -7.12 44.71
N PRO A 296 -69.18 -7.03 45.53
CA PRO A 296 -69.27 -6.89 46.98
C PRO A 296 -69.36 -8.23 47.72
#